data_AF-A0A2Z4IMQ3-F1
#
_entry.id   AF-A0A2Z4IMQ3-F1
#
_cell.length_a   1.000
_cell.length_b   1.000
_cell.length_c   1.000
_cell.angle_alpha   90.00
_cell.angle_beta   90.00
_cell.angle_gamma   90.00
#
_symmetry.space_group_name_H-M   'P 1'
#
loop_
_entity.id
_entity.type
_entity.pdbx_description
1 polymer ?
#
loop_
_entity_poly.entity_id
_entity_poly.type
_entity_poly.pdbx_seq_one_letter_code
_entity_poly.pdbx_strand_id
1 'polypeptide(L)'
;MSTRNMDTLIAQILNTPPYQMPPVVFTGGIYQLDLSYRGESLNITKTRLYDCMDSYLDFVIRVNNKTRFRRGDFDKLPHKYGEEIRTPYRQPSRVTHTG
;
A
#
# COMPACT_ATOMS: atom_id res chain seq x y z
N MET A 1 -14.65 -13.84 19.24
CA MET A 1 -13.95 -13.24 18.08
C MET A 1 -14.70 -11.96 17.71
N SER A 2 -14.10 -10.80 17.90
CA SER A 2 -14.76 -9.53 17.60
C SER A 2 -14.80 -9.36 16.08
N THR A 3 -15.97 -9.58 15.47
CA THR A 3 -16.23 -9.23 14.08
C THR A 3 -16.20 -7.71 13.98
N ARG A 4 -15.05 -7.10 13.66
CA ARG A 4 -15.06 -5.67 13.36
C ARG A 4 -16.00 -5.47 12.18
N ASN A 5 -16.92 -4.53 12.30
CA ASN A 5 -17.79 -4.14 11.20
C ASN A 5 -16.92 -3.48 10.11
N MET A 6 -17.17 -3.82 8.85
CA MET A 6 -16.46 -3.25 7.70
C MET A 6 -16.56 -1.72 7.67
N ASP A 7 -17.69 -1.16 8.09
CA ASP A 7 -17.88 0.29 8.18
C ASP A 7 -16.91 0.91 9.20
N THR A 8 -16.67 0.24 10.32
CA THR A 8 -15.70 0.66 11.34
C THR A 8 -14.28 0.61 10.80
N LEU A 9 -13.96 -0.40 10.00
CA LEU A 9 -12.64 -0.57 9.38
C LEU A 9 -12.36 0.52 8.35
N ILE A 10 -13.36 0.82 7.50
CA ILE A 10 -13.30 1.91 6.52
C ILE A 10 -13.11 3.26 7.22
N ALA A 11 -13.90 3.53 8.27
CA ALA A 11 -13.77 4.75 9.03
C ALA A 11 -12.37 4.90 9.65
N GLN A 12 -11.78 3.83 10.19
CA GLN A 12 -10.43 3.87 10.75
C GLN A 12 -9.37 4.17 9.69
N ILE A 13 -9.50 3.56 8.51
CA ILE A 13 -8.62 3.81 7.36
C ILE A 13 -8.71 5.28 6.91
N LEU A 14 -9.93 5.80 6.73
CA LEU A 14 -10.15 7.18 6.28
C LEU A 14 -9.73 8.22 7.32
N ASN A 15 -9.66 7.85 8.60
CA ASN A 15 -9.17 8.71 9.68
C ASN A 15 -7.66 8.61 9.93
N THR A 16 -6.94 7.75 9.19
CA THR A 16 -5.48 7.55 9.36
C THR A 16 -4.75 7.85 8.05
N PRO A 17 -3.65 8.63 8.03
CA PRO A 17 -2.88 8.84 6.80
C PRO A 17 -2.53 7.49 6.15
N PRO A 18 -2.65 7.29 4.83
CA PRO A 18 -2.81 8.33 3.80
C PRO A 18 -4.25 8.83 3.56
N TYR A 19 -5.20 8.58 4.45
CA TYR A 19 -6.61 9.04 4.36
C TYR A 19 -7.30 8.59 3.07
N GLN A 20 -6.86 7.47 2.51
CA GLN A 20 -7.36 6.91 1.27
C GLN A 20 -7.62 5.42 1.45
N MET A 21 -8.63 4.96 0.72
CA MET A 21 -8.95 3.54 0.63
C MET A 21 -7.80 2.77 -0.05
N PRO A 22 -7.58 1.50 0.34
CA PRO A 22 -6.56 0.68 -0.28
C PRO A 22 -6.87 0.43 -1.77
N PRO A 23 -5.86 0.44 -2.66
CA PRO A 23 -6.02 0.10 -4.07
C PRO A 23 -6.15 -1.42 -4.26
N VAL A 24 -7.22 -2.01 -3.72
CA VAL A 24 -7.47 -3.46 -3.82
C VAL A 24 -7.94 -3.82 -5.22
N VAL A 25 -7.27 -4.78 -5.85
CA VAL A 25 -7.65 -5.37 -7.14
C VAL A 25 -8.27 -6.74 -6.90
N PHE A 26 -9.40 -7.04 -7.52
CA PHE A 26 -10.01 -8.38 -7.49
C PHE A 26 -9.79 -9.08 -8.83
N THR A 27 -9.09 -10.20 -8.82
CA THR A 27 -8.80 -10.99 -10.02
C THR A 27 -8.78 -12.49 -9.69
N GLY A 28 -9.43 -13.31 -10.52
CA GLY A 28 -9.40 -14.77 -10.37
C GLY A 28 -9.91 -15.30 -9.01
N GLY A 29 -10.85 -14.61 -8.36
CA GLY A 29 -11.36 -15.01 -7.04
C GLY A 29 -10.48 -14.60 -5.86
N ILE A 30 -9.43 -13.80 -6.10
CA ILE A 30 -8.48 -13.36 -5.09
C ILE A 30 -8.44 -11.82 -5.08
N TYR A 31 -8.35 -11.26 -3.88
CA TYR A 31 -8.07 -9.85 -3.66
C TYR A 31 -6.56 -9.64 -3.51
N GLN A 32 -6.02 -8.71 -4.27
CA GLN A 32 -4.61 -8.33 -4.23
C GLN A 32 -4.49 -6.88 -3.81
N LEU A 33 -3.47 -6.61 -3.00
CA LEU A 33 -3.09 -5.28 -2.59
C LEU A 33 -1.57 -5.14 -2.76
N ASP A 34 -1.17 -4.18 -3.60
CA ASP A 34 0.20 -3.83 -3.87
C ASP A 34 0.31 -2.30 -3.79
N LEU A 35 1.08 -1.81 -2.82
CA LEU A 35 1.34 -0.39 -2.68
C LEU A 35 2.65 -0.13 -1.94
N SER A 36 3.16 1.07 -2.17
CA SER A 36 4.31 1.62 -1.47
C SER A 36 3.94 2.95 -0.84
N TYR A 37 4.27 3.13 0.44
CA TYR A 37 4.05 4.38 1.17
C TYR A 37 5.22 4.66 2.10
N ARG A 38 5.83 5.85 1.98
CA ARG A 38 7.00 6.28 2.78
C ARG A 38 8.17 5.29 2.76
N GLY A 39 8.42 4.65 1.62
CA GLY A 39 9.53 3.69 1.46
C GLY A 39 9.22 2.28 1.98
N GLU A 40 8.05 2.06 2.58
CA GLU A 40 7.57 0.75 3.00
C GLU A 40 6.60 0.19 1.96
N SER A 41 6.75 -1.08 1.61
CA SER A 41 5.88 -1.79 0.67
C SER A 41 4.95 -2.76 1.38
N LEU A 42 3.73 -2.90 0.86
CA LEU A 42 2.78 -3.94 1.24
C LEU A 42 2.34 -4.69 -0.01
N ASN A 43 2.67 -5.98 -0.05
CA ASN A 43 2.31 -6.89 -1.13
C ASN A 43 1.59 -8.09 -0.52
N ILE A 44 0.27 -8.16 -0.69
CA ILE A 44 -0.54 -9.24 -0.13
C ILE A 44 -1.61 -9.70 -1.11
N THR A 45 -1.97 -10.98 -0.96
CA THR A 45 -3.09 -11.61 -1.65
C THR A 45 -3.95 -12.34 -0.63
N LYS A 46 -5.26 -12.13 -0.65
CA LYS A 46 -6.23 -12.78 0.25
C LYS A 46 -7.47 -13.21 -0.51
N THR A 47 -8.15 -14.23 -0.01
CA THR A 47 -9.43 -14.71 -0.58
C THR A 47 -10.63 -13.86 -0.14
N ARG A 48 -10.47 -13.04 0.91
CA ARG A 48 -11.52 -12.17 1.43
C ARG A 48 -11.07 -10.71 1.41
N LEU A 49 -11.97 -9.83 0.99
CA LEU A 49 -11.72 -8.38 0.98
C LEU A 49 -11.41 -7.84 2.38
N TYR A 50 -12.16 -8.31 3.38
CA TYR A 50 -11.96 -7.91 4.78
C TYR A 50 -10.51 -8.13 5.25
N ASP A 51 -9.92 -9.28 4.92
CA ASP A 51 -8.55 -9.61 5.32
C ASP A 51 -7.51 -8.69 4.63
N CYS A 52 -7.79 -8.25 3.40
CA CYS A 52 -6.96 -7.25 2.72
C CYS A 52 -7.07 -5.89 3.39
N MET A 53 -8.29 -5.46 3.73
CA MET A 53 -8.56 -4.19 4.37
C MET A 53 -7.93 -4.11 5.78
N ASP A 54 -8.02 -5.18 6.56
CA ASP A 54 -7.43 -5.26 7.91
C ASP A 54 -5.90 -5.20 7.83
N SER A 55 -5.30 -5.95 6.89
CA SER A 55 -3.85 -5.90 6.63
C SER A 55 -3.38 -4.50 6.19
N TYR A 56 -4.20 -3.78 5.42
CA TYR A 56 -3.90 -2.40 5.03
C TYR A 56 -3.94 -1.44 6.22
N LEU A 57 -4.95 -1.57 7.10
CA LEU A 57 -5.02 -0.76 8.31
C LEU A 57 -3.79 -0.99 9.20
N ASP A 58 -3.37 -2.25 9.38
CA ASP A 58 -2.16 -2.58 10.14
C ASP A 58 -0.91 -1.96 9.52
N PHE A 59 -0.78 -2.02 8.19
CA PHE A 59 0.29 -1.35 7.47
C PHE A 59 0.27 0.16 7.72
N VAL A 60 -0.90 0.79 7.59
CA VAL A 60 -1.12 2.22 7.82
C VAL A 60 -0.75 2.62 9.25
N ILE A 61 -1.14 1.85 10.26
CA ILE A 61 -0.74 2.08 11.65
C ILE A 61 0.77 1.98 11.79
N ARG A 62 1.38 0.93 11.22
CA ARG A 62 2.83 0.68 11.28
C ARG A 62 3.65 1.82 10.68
N VAL A 63 3.27 2.33 9.51
CA VAL A 63 3.99 3.41 8.81
C VAL A 63 3.74 4.81 9.41
N ASN A 64 2.71 4.98 10.24
CA ASN A 64 2.43 6.22 10.95
C ASN A 64 2.88 6.24 12.42
N ASN A 65 3.25 5.09 12.98
CA ASN A 65 3.75 5.03 14.35
C ASN A 65 5.20 5.57 14.42
N LYS A 66 5.31 6.89 14.57
CA LYS A 66 6.58 7.65 14.67
C LYS A 66 7.42 7.31 15.91
N THR A 67 6.92 6.53 16.87
CA THR A 67 7.72 6.14 18.04
C THR A 67 8.77 5.06 17.73
N ARG A 68 8.66 4.37 16.59
CA ARG A 68 9.66 3.39 16.14
C ARG A 68 10.79 3.98 15.29
N PHE A 69 10.64 5.19 14.75
CA PHE A 69 11.59 5.78 13.79
C PHE A 69 12.24 7.04 14.39
N ARG A 70 13.58 7.06 14.45
CA ARG A 70 14.34 8.21 14.92
C ARG A 70 14.38 9.25 13.79
N ARG A 71 14.47 10.54 14.16
CA ARG A 71 14.44 11.69 13.23
C ARG A 71 15.46 11.59 12.07
N GLY A 72 16.55 10.82 12.24
CA GLY A 72 17.59 10.59 11.23
C GLY A 72 17.42 9.34 10.34
N ASP A 73 16.36 8.55 10.52
CA ASP A 73 16.08 7.41 9.63
C ASP A 73 15.63 7.88 8.22
N PHE A 74 15.15 9.12 8.14
CA PHE A 74 14.69 9.75 6.89
C PHE A 74 15.81 10.41 6.07
N ASP A 75 17.00 10.56 6.65
CA ASP A 75 18.18 11.10 5.94
C ASP A 75 18.86 10.04 5.04
N LYS A 76 18.42 8.78 5.12
CA LYS A 76 18.95 7.66 4.33
C LYS A 76 18.08 7.24 3.14
N LEU A 77 16.99 7.97 2.88
CA LEU A 77 16.15 7.70 1.73
C LEU A 77 16.90 8.14 0.44
N PRO A 78 16.88 7.32 -0.63
CA PRO A 78 17.63 7.61 -1.85
C PRO A 78 17.17 8.88 -2.57
N HIS A 79 16.00 9.42 -2.23
CA HIS A 79 15.44 10.65 -2.75
C HIS A 79 14.80 11.49 -1.63
N LYS A 80 14.94 12.81 -1.72
CA LYS A 80 14.38 13.73 -0.73
C LYS A 80 12.86 13.89 -0.94
N TYR A 81 12.15 14.17 0.15
CA TYR A 81 10.72 14.45 0.09
C TYR A 81 10.46 15.73 -0.73
N GLY A 82 9.73 15.62 -1.84
CA GLY A 82 9.49 16.73 -2.78
C GLY A 82 10.42 16.75 -4.00
N GLU A 83 11.34 15.79 -4.10
CA GLU A 83 12.15 15.61 -5.29
C GLU A 83 11.33 14.90 -6.39
N GLU A 84 11.35 15.45 -7.60
CA GLU A 84 10.66 14.86 -8.76
C GLU A 84 11.35 13.54 -9.12
N ILE A 85 10.73 12.42 -8.76
CA ILE A 85 11.26 11.09 -9.07
C ILE A 85 11.13 10.88 -10.59
N ARG A 86 12.24 11.04 -11.31
CA ARG A 86 12.34 10.68 -12.73
C ARG A 86 12.35 9.17 -12.86
N THR A 87 11.17 8.56 -12.90
CA THR A 87 11.03 7.15 -13.29
C THR A 87 11.23 7.03 -14.80
N PRO A 88 12.27 6.32 -15.29
CA PRO A 88 12.30 5.95 -16.69
C PRO A 88 11.15 4.97 -16.95
N TYR A 89 10.09 5.44 -17.59
CA TYR A 89 9.02 4.57 -18.08
C TYR A 89 9.62 3.65 -19.14
N ARG A 90 9.97 2.42 -18.77
CA ARG A 90 10.40 1.39 -19.70
C ARG A 90 9.15 0.87 -20.40
N GLN A 91 8.91 1.35 -21.63
CA GLN A 91 7.81 0.85 -22.45
C GLN A 91 7.87 -0.69 -22.52
N PRO A 92 6.76 -1.40 -22.30
CA PRO A 92 6.74 -2.84 -22.51
C PRO A 92 7.02 -3.13 -23.98
N SER A 93 8.03 -3.96 -24.24
CA SER A 93 8.43 -4.37 -25.59
C SER A 93 7.24 -4.93 -26.34
N ARG A 94 6.95 -4.39 -27.53
CA ARG A 94 5.96 -4.98 -28.46
C ARG A 94 6.38 -6.42 -28.77
N VAL A 95 5.56 -7.39 -28.36
CA VAL A 95 5.69 -8.77 -28.83
C VAL A 95 5.31 -8.78 -30.30
N THR A 96 6.30 -8.99 -31.17
CA THR A 96 6.07 -9.13 -32.60
C THR A 96 5.63 -10.57 -32.84
N HIS A 97 4.33 -10.79 -33.05
CA HIS A 97 3.84 -12.06 -33.58
C HIS A 97 4.21 -12.12 -35.07
N THR A 98 5.28 -12.83 -35.39
CA THR A 98 5.51 -13.35 -36.74
C THR A 98 4.87 -14.73 -36.83
N GLY A 99 3.84 -14.85 -37.65
CA GLY A 99 3.19 -16.07 -38.09
C GLY A 99 2.38 -15.78 -39.33
#